data_AF-A0A6A8Q5Y7-F1
#
_entry.id   AF-A0A6A8Q5Y7-F1
#
_cell.length_a   1.000
_cell.length_b   1.000
_cell.length_c   1.000
_cell.angle_alpha   90.00
_cell.angle_beta   90.00
_cell.angle_gamma   90.00
#
_symmetry.space_group_name_H-M   'P 1'
#
loop_
_entity.id
_entity.type
_entity.pdbx_description
1 polymer ?
#
loop_
_entity_poly.entity_id
_entity_poly.type
_entity_poly.pdbx_seq_one_letter_code
_entity_poly.pdbx_strand_id
1 'polypeptide(L)'
;MKTFLTHFIGFVGYFFLEGFIRLIIMFYHSDEFHYYGIENLPGASWITVIYISMFVSTWLITMIILSVLEKTPFKHAAIFFGIFIFWRIIEIINSIHSEPSWYLFTVPLVHLTAIYTAYKLYTSQYEKITTS
;
A
#
# COMPACT_ATOMS: atom_id res chain seq x y z
N MET A 1 -5.98 22.56 4.08
CA MET A 1 -7.09 21.81 3.43
C MET A 1 -6.60 20.89 2.32
N LYS A 2 -5.90 21.38 1.28
CA LYS A 2 -5.37 20.57 0.16
C LYS A 2 -4.57 19.35 0.63
N THR A 3 -3.58 19.53 1.52
CA THR A 3 -2.75 18.44 2.05
C THR A 3 -3.56 17.31 2.69
N PHE A 4 -4.47 17.64 3.60
CA PHE A 4 -5.31 16.65 4.27
C PHE A 4 -6.18 15.89 3.26
N LEU A 5 -6.86 16.61 2.36
CA LEU A 5 -7.72 16.02 1.35
C LEU A 5 -6.93 15.08 0.41
N THR A 6 -5.72 15.45 0.01
CA THR A 6 -4.87 14.60 -0.85
C THR A 6 -4.46 13.30 -0.15
N HIS A 7 -4.09 13.35 1.14
CA HIS A 7 -3.76 12.11 1.87
C HIS A 7 -5.01 11.24 2.08
N PHE A 8 -6.17 11.86 2.37
CA PHE A 8 -7.43 11.15 2.53
C PHE A 8 -7.87 10.47 1.22
N ILE A 9 -7.88 11.20 0.10
CA ILE A 9 -8.19 10.64 -1.22
C ILE A 9 -7.17 9.56 -1.59
N GLY A 10 -5.88 9.77 -1.31
CA GLY A 10 -4.87 8.75 -1.52
C GLY A 10 -5.16 7.48 -0.72
N PHE A 11 -5.53 7.61 0.56
CA PHE A 11 -5.89 6.49 1.41
C PHE A 11 -7.14 5.75 0.91
N VAL A 12 -8.19 6.47 0.50
CA VAL A 12 -9.40 5.87 -0.12
C VAL A 12 -9.08 5.20 -1.46
N GLY A 13 -8.25 5.84 -2.29
CA GLY A 13 -7.80 5.29 -3.57
C GLY A 13 -6.97 4.02 -3.38
N TYR A 14 -6.16 3.97 -2.33
CA TYR A 14 -5.46 2.75 -1.93
C TYR A 14 -6.44 1.62 -1.57
N PHE A 15 -7.44 1.89 -0.72
CA PHE A 15 -8.47 0.91 -0.40
C PHE A 15 -9.21 0.38 -1.62
N PHE A 16 -9.50 1.27 -2.57
CA PHE A 16 -10.13 0.88 -3.82
C PHE A 16 -9.25 -0.10 -4.60
N LEU A 17 -7.96 0.20 -4.77
CA LEU A 17 -7.02 -0.67 -5.47
C LEU A 17 -6.85 -2.01 -4.75
N GLU A 18 -6.63 -1.98 -3.43
CA GLU A 18 -6.48 -3.19 -2.62
C GLU A 18 -7.75 -4.06 -2.64
N GLY A 19 -8.92 -3.45 -2.46
CA GLY A 19 -10.20 -4.14 -2.52
C GLY A 19 -10.44 -4.75 -3.90
N PHE A 20 -10.10 -4.02 -4.98
CA PHE A 20 -10.19 -4.54 -6.34
C PHE A 20 -9.28 -5.75 -6.57
N ILE A 21 -8.04 -5.71 -6.07
CA ILE A 21 -7.10 -6.85 -6.14
C ILE A 21 -7.67 -8.06 -5.39
N ARG A 22 -8.22 -7.87 -4.19
CA ARG A 22 -8.84 -8.95 -3.40
C ARG A 22 -10.04 -9.56 -4.12
N LEU A 23 -10.87 -8.75 -4.77
CA LEU A 23 -11.97 -9.24 -5.60
C LEU A 23 -11.47 -10.13 -6.75
N ILE A 24 -10.41 -9.71 -7.45
CA ILE A 24 -9.79 -10.53 -8.52
C ILE A 24 -9.36 -11.88 -7.95
N ILE A 25 -8.63 -11.89 -6.82
CA ILE A 25 -8.14 -13.13 -6.21
C ILE A 25 -9.31 -14.06 -5.84
N MET A 26 -10.37 -13.51 -5.25
CA MET A 26 -11.59 -14.26 -4.89
C MET A 26 -12.22 -14.94 -6.11
N PHE A 27 -12.32 -14.24 -7.26
CA PHE A 27 -12.83 -14.84 -8.50
C PHE A 27 -11.97 -16.01 -9.01
N TYR A 28 -10.64 -15.95 -8.81
CA TYR A 28 -9.72 -16.98 -9.30
C TYR A 28 -9.55 -18.17 -8.36
N HIS A 29 -9.86 -18.05 -7.07
CA HIS A 29 -9.64 -19.12 -6.09
C HIS A 29 -10.92 -19.77 -5.55
N SER A 30 -12.12 -19.20 -5.77
CA SER A 30 -13.37 -19.74 -5.20
C SER A 30 -13.30 -19.98 -3.67
N ASP A 31 -12.41 -19.26 -2.99
CA ASP A 31 -12.23 -19.31 -1.54
C ASP A 31 -13.09 -18.25 -0.85
N GLU A 32 -13.60 -18.57 0.34
CA GLU A 32 -14.32 -17.64 1.21
C GLU A 32 -13.36 -16.55 1.70
N PHE A 33 -13.38 -15.38 1.04
CA PHE A 33 -12.62 -14.21 1.48
C PHE A 33 -13.40 -13.46 2.56
N HIS A 34 -12.93 -13.52 3.80
CA HIS A 34 -13.42 -12.61 4.82
C HIS A 34 -12.83 -11.21 4.57
N TYR A 35 -13.64 -10.18 4.83
CA TYR A 35 -13.25 -8.76 4.64
C TYR A 35 -11.97 -8.37 5.42
N TYR A 36 -11.59 -9.19 6.40
CA TYR A 36 -10.43 -9.03 7.28
C TYR A 36 -9.34 -10.10 7.08
N GLY A 37 -9.39 -10.94 6.05
CA GLY A 37 -8.32 -11.92 5.81
C GLY A 37 -8.70 -13.09 4.90
N ILE A 38 -7.67 -13.83 4.49
CA ILE A 38 -7.84 -15.07 3.72
C ILE A 38 -7.81 -16.24 4.72
N GLU A 39 -8.89 -17.03 4.83
CA GLU A 39 -8.89 -18.20 5.73
C GLU A 39 -7.86 -19.27 5.32
N ASN A 40 -7.46 -19.28 4.05
CA ASN A 40 -6.34 -20.05 3.54
C ASN A 40 -5.55 -19.19 2.56
N LEU A 41 -4.29 -18.87 2.85
CA LEU A 41 -3.43 -18.20 1.86
C LEU A 41 -3.44 -19.01 0.55
N PRO A 42 -3.68 -18.37 -0.61
CA PRO A 42 -3.59 -19.06 -1.89
C PRO A 42 -2.16 -19.59 -2.07
N GLY A 43 -1.96 -20.57 -2.95
CA GLY A 43 -0.65 -21.22 -3.15
C GLY A 43 0.50 -20.21 -3.31
N ALA A 44 1.73 -20.60 -2.95
CA ALA A 44 2.91 -19.70 -2.84
C ALA A 44 3.13 -18.71 -4.02
N SER A 45 2.74 -19.10 -5.24
CA SER A 45 2.77 -18.22 -6.42
C SER A 45 1.84 -17.01 -6.31
N TRP A 46 0.67 -17.14 -5.67
CA TRP A 46 -0.33 -16.08 -5.53
C TRP A 46 -0.01 -15.09 -4.42
N ILE A 47 0.67 -15.52 -3.35
CA ILE A 47 1.24 -14.60 -2.36
C ILE A 47 2.17 -13.59 -3.03
N THR A 48 2.95 -14.04 -4.02
CA THR A 48 3.82 -13.14 -4.80
C THR A 48 2.99 -12.11 -5.58
N VAL A 49 1.88 -12.53 -6.20
CA VAL A 49 0.96 -11.62 -6.90
C VAL A 49 0.38 -10.60 -5.92
N ILE A 50 -0.06 -11.02 -4.74
CA ILE A 50 -0.56 -10.14 -3.68
C ILE A 50 0.48 -9.08 -3.33
N TYR A 51 1.73 -9.48 -3.07
CA TYR A 51 2.80 -8.53 -2.74
C TYR A 51 3.13 -7.57 -3.87
N ILE A 52 3.17 -8.03 -5.11
CA ILE A 52 3.39 -7.15 -6.27
C ILE A 52 2.24 -6.14 -6.37
N SER A 53 1.00 -6.59 -6.23
CA SER A 53 -0.17 -5.75 -6.33
C SER A 53 -0.26 -4.73 -5.18
N MET A 54 0.08 -5.13 -3.95
CA MET A 54 0.22 -4.22 -2.80
C MET A 54 1.32 -3.19 -3.04
N PHE A 55 2.49 -3.65 -3.50
CA PHE A 55 3.62 -2.78 -3.81
C PHE A 55 3.23 -1.72 -4.85
N VAL A 56 2.69 -2.15 -6.00
CA VAL A 56 2.32 -1.25 -7.10
C VAL A 56 1.24 -0.24 -6.65
N SER A 57 0.23 -0.70 -5.93
CA SER A 57 -0.86 0.18 -5.46
C SER A 57 -0.35 1.23 -4.50
N THR A 58 0.43 0.84 -3.48
CA THR A 58 1.00 1.78 -2.52
C THR A 58 2.00 2.73 -3.18
N TRP A 59 2.85 2.20 -4.06
CA TRP A 59 3.83 2.98 -4.81
C TRP A 59 3.14 4.05 -5.67
N LEU A 60 2.11 3.67 -6.43
CA LEU A 60 1.39 4.56 -7.34
C LEU A 60 0.67 5.66 -6.58
N ILE A 61 -0.03 5.33 -5.50
CA ILE A 61 -0.71 6.33 -4.67
C ILE A 61 0.29 7.28 -4.03
N THR A 62 1.44 6.77 -3.54
CA THR A 62 2.50 7.61 -2.97
C THR A 62 3.03 8.58 -4.02
N MET A 63 3.31 8.11 -5.24
CA MET A 63 3.72 8.98 -6.35
C MET A 63 2.69 10.07 -6.65
N ILE A 64 1.39 9.75 -6.66
CA ILE A 64 0.32 10.74 -6.86
C ILE A 64 0.33 11.79 -5.74
N ILE A 65 0.42 11.37 -4.48
CA ILE A 65 0.45 12.29 -3.32
C ILE A 65 1.64 13.25 -3.43
N LEU A 66 2.83 12.72 -3.75
CA LEU A 66 4.05 13.51 -3.88
C LEU A 66 3.95 14.51 -5.05
N SER A 67 3.43 14.06 -6.21
CA SER A 67 3.24 14.92 -7.39
C SER A 67 2.18 16.00 -7.19
N VAL A 68 1.14 15.77 -6.37
CA VAL A 68 0.09 16.78 -6.14
C VAL A 68 0.50 17.83 -5.10
N LEU A 69 1.30 17.42 -4.12
CA LEU A 69 1.68 18.28 -2.99
C LEU A 69 3.00 18.98 -3.18
N GLU A 70 3.90 18.42 -4.00
CA GLU A 70 5.20 18.90 -4.51
C GLU A 70 6.24 19.34 -3.46
N LYS A 71 5.80 20.01 -2.40
CA LYS A 71 6.59 20.57 -1.31
C LYS A 71 6.87 19.51 -0.26
N THR A 72 8.08 19.51 0.29
CA THR A 72 8.47 18.63 1.41
C THR A 72 8.11 17.15 1.19
N PRO A 73 8.59 16.51 0.09
CA PRO A 73 8.18 15.16 -0.29
C PRO A 73 8.44 14.13 0.82
N PHE A 74 9.52 14.30 1.60
CA PHE A 74 9.80 13.45 2.75
C PHE A 74 8.68 13.47 3.79
N LYS A 75 8.17 14.66 4.12
CA LYS A 75 7.10 14.83 5.12
C LYS A 75 5.81 14.14 4.66
N HIS A 76 5.47 14.27 3.38
CA HIS A 76 4.26 13.64 2.83
C HIS A 76 4.38 12.12 2.74
N ALA A 77 5.54 11.60 2.32
CA ALA A 77 5.82 10.17 2.37
C ALA A 77 5.72 9.61 3.81
N ALA A 78 6.29 10.32 4.79
CA ALA A 78 6.25 9.92 6.20
C ALA A 78 4.83 9.96 6.80
N ILE A 79 4.03 10.98 6.48
CA ILE A 79 2.63 11.05 6.92
C ILE A 79 1.84 9.89 6.31
N PHE A 80 2.01 9.64 5.01
CA PHE A 80 1.29 8.56 4.34
C PHE A 80 1.68 7.19 4.89
N PHE A 81 2.97 6.98 5.18
CA PHE A 81 3.45 5.79 5.87
C PHE A 81 2.80 5.62 7.24
N GLY A 82 2.68 6.69 8.04
CA GLY A 82 2.02 6.63 9.34
C GLY A 82 0.55 6.19 9.25
N ILE A 83 -0.19 6.73 8.27
CA ILE A 83 -1.59 6.31 8.00
C ILE A 83 -1.64 4.82 7.65
N PHE A 84 -0.70 4.36 6.82
CA PHE A 84 -0.62 2.96 6.40
C PHE A 84 -0.30 2.01 7.54
N ILE A 85 0.69 2.32 8.36
CA ILE A 85 1.04 1.49 9.51
C ILE A 85 -0.11 1.40 10.49
N PHE A 86 -0.81 2.52 10.74
CA PHE A 86 -1.99 2.52 11.59
C PHE A 86 -3.07 1.59 11.05
N TRP A 87 -3.38 1.67 9.75
CA TRP A 87 -4.31 0.74 9.12
C TRP A 87 -3.86 -0.73 9.23
N ARG A 88 -2.57 -1.00 8.98
CA ARG A 88 -2.04 -2.36 9.01
C ARG A 88 -2.03 -2.97 10.41
N ILE A 89 -1.83 -2.16 11.45
CA ILE A 89 -1.97 -2.63 12.84
C ILE A 89 -3.41 -3.10 13.09
N ILE A 90 -4.42 -2.35 12.63
CA ILE A 90 -5.83 -2.74 12.76
C ILE A 90 -6.09 -4.06 12.03
N GLU A 91 -5.58 -4.21 10.81
CA GLU A 91 -5.72 -5.46 10.05
C GLU A 91 -5.06 -6.63 10.77
N ILE A 92 -3.79 -6.50 11.18
CA ILE A 92 -3.06 -7.54 11.92
C ILE A 92 -3.81 -7.98 13.17
N ILE A 93 -4.36 -7.04 13.96
CA ILE A 93 -5.12 -7.38 15.16
C ILE A 93 -6.36 -8.23 14.83
N ASN A 94 -7.04 -7.93 13.72
CA ASN A 94 -8.22 -8.67 13.30
C ASN A 94 -7.89 -10.03 12.65
N SER A 95 -6.69 -10.18 12.07
CA SER A 95 -6.28 -11.37 11.32
C SER A 95 -5.30 -12.28 12.06
N ILE A 96 -4.88 -11.93 13.29
CA ILE A 96 -3.80 -12.63 14.02
C ILE A 96 -4.05 -14.12 14.26
N HIS A 97 -5.31 -14.54 14.31
CA HIS A 97 -5.72 -15.94 14.51
C HIS A 97 -6.05 -16.68 13.22
N SER A 98 -6.18 -15.96 12.10
CA SER A 98 -6.61 -16.50 10.81
C SER A 98 -5.46 -16.58 9.81
N GLU A 99 -4.48 -15.69 9.90
CA GLU A 99 -3.37 -15.61 8.95
C GLU A 99 -2.02 -15.96 9.57
N PRO A 100 -1.10 -16.57 8.79
CA PRO A 100 0.24 -16.86 9.26
C PRO A 100 1.01 -15.60 9.66
N SER A 101 1.70 -15.66 10.80
CA SER A 101 2.47 -14.53 11.33
C SER A 101 3.51 -13.99 10.35
N TRP A 102 4.18 -14.86 9.57
CA TRP A 102 5.14 -14.43 8.56
C TRP A 102 4.52 -13.53 7.48
N TYR A 103 3.26 -13.77 7.11
CA TYR A 103 2.53 -12.95 6.14
C TYR A 103 2.21 -11.58 6.76
N LEU A 104 1.72 -11.58 8.01
CA LEU A 104 1.40 -10.37 8.75
C LEU A 104 2.62 -9.45 8.97
N PHE A 105 3.82 -10.00 9.11
CA PHE A 105 5.07 -9.22 9.23
C PHE A 105 5.62 -8.70 7.91
N THR A 106 5.41 -9.43 6.81
CA THR A 106 5.97 -9.07 5.50
C THR A 106 5.15 -7.99 4.80
N VAL A 107 3.83 -7.96 5.01
CA VAL A 107 2.95 -6.94 4.41
C VAL A 107 3.36 -5.50 4.76
N PRO A 108 3.61 -5.11 6.03
CA PRO A 108 4.14 -3.78 6.36
C PRO A 108 5.46 -3.44 5.66
N LEU A 109 6.35 -4.44 5.47
CA LEU A 109 7.63 -4.24 4.79
C LEU A 109 7.44 -3.97 3.29
N VAL A 110 6.47 -4.61 2.65
CA VAL A 110 6.10 -4.34 1.24
C VAL A 110 5.64 -2.89 1.08
N HIS A 111 4.78 -2.39 1.98
CA HIS A 111 4.34 -0.99 1.93
C HIS A 111 5.48 -0.01 2.21
N LEU A 112 6.35 -0.32 3.18
CA LEU A 112 7.52 0.51 3.49
C LEU A 112 8.44 0.64 2.27
N THR A 113 8.75 -0.48 1.62
CA THR A 113 9.59 -0.50 0.41
C THR A 113 8.92 0.23 -0.76
N ALA A 114 7.61 0.09 -0.95
CA ALA A 114 6.86 0.82 -1.97
C ALA A 114 6.89 2.34 -1.75
N ILE A 115 6.65 2.81 -0.53
CA ILE A 115 6.69 4.25 -0.19
C ILE A 115 8.11 4.80 -0.34
N TYR A 116 9.12 4.07 0.14
CA TYR A 116 10.51 4.48 0.03
C TYR A 116 10.97 4.61 -1.43
N THR A 117 10.65 3.63 -2.27
CA THR A 117 11.03 3.64 -3.69
C THR A 117 10.28 4.71 -4.47
N ALA A 118 9.00 4.96 -4.18
CA ALA A 118 8.24 6.07 -4.75
C ALA A 118 8.87 7.42 -4.37
N TYR A 119 9.18 7.61 -3.08
CA TYR A 119 9.86 8.82 -2.60
C TYR A 119 11.19 9.06 -3.31
N LYS A 120 12.05 8.04 -3.39
CA LYS A 120 13.38 8.13 -4.02
C LYS A 120 13.29 8.46 -5.51
N LEU A 121 12.34 7.84 -6.23
CA LEU A 121 12.14 8.14 -7.64
C LEU A 121 11.65 9.57 -7.84
N TYR A 122 10.63 9.98 -7.07
CA TYR A 122 10.09 11.33 -7.14
C TYR A 122 11.17 12.40 -6.89
N THR A 123 11.99 12.24 -5.85
CA THR A 123 13.07 13.20 -5.55
C THR A 123 14.11 13.25 -6.65
N SER A 124 14.50 12.09 -7.20
CA SER A 124 15.46 12.04 -8.31
C SER A 124 14.93 12.72 -9.58
N GLN A 125 13.63 12.59 -9.87
CA GLN A 125 13.00 13.27 -10.99
C GLN A 125 12.90 14.78 -10.76
N TYR A 126 12.52 15.19 -9.55
CA TYR A 126 12.43 16.60 -9.18
C TYR A 126 13.78 17.31 -9.32
N GLU A 127 14.86 16.73 -8.80
CA GLU A 127 16.22 17.26 -8.92
C GLU A 127 16.67 17.44 -10.38
N LYS A 128 16.39 16.45 -11.23
CA LYS A 128 16.72 16.52 -12.67
C LYS A 128 15.99 17.66 -13.39
N ILE A 129 14.72 17.92 -13.06
CA ILE A 129 13.94 18.99 -13.68
C ILE A 129 14.42 20.36 -13.21
N THR A 130 14.84 20.49 -11.95
CA THR A 130 15.30 21.78 -11.41
C THR A 130 16.74 22.16 -11.81
N THR A 131 17.53 21.20 -12.28
CA THR A 131 18.95 21.39 -12.65
C THR A 131 19.20 21.44 -14.16
N SER A 132 18.18 21.15 -14.98
CA SER A 132 18.18 21.29 -16.44
C SER A 132 17.68 22.66 -16.88
#